data_AF-V8NSP6-F1
#
_entry.id   AF-V8NSP6-F1
#
_cell.length_a   1.000
_cell.length_b   1.000
_cell.length_c   1.000
_cell.angle_alpha   90.00
_cell.angle_beta   90.00
_cell.angle_gamma   90.00
#
_symmetry.space_group_name_H-M   'P 1'
#
loop_
_entity.id
_entity.type
_entity.pdbx_description
1 polymer ?
#
loop_
_entity_poly.entity_id
_entity_poly.type
_entity_poly.pdbx_seq_one_letter_code
_entity_poly.pdbx_strand_id
1 'polypeptide(L)'
;MGLPLSPAADSARSARHALSLIATARPPAFITTIAKEVHRHTALQANTQSQQNIHTTTLARAKGEILRVIEILIEKMPTDVVDLLVEVCQYFIML
;
A
#
# COMPACT_ATOMS: atom_id res chain seq x y z
N MET A 1 -17.15 -17.45 22.85
CA MET A 1 -18.11 -16.32 22.87
C MET A 1 -17.31 -15.03 22.80
N GLY A 2 -16.98 -14.57 21.59
CA GLY A 2 -16.04 -13.47 21.34
C GLY A 2 -16.70 -12.11 21.60
N LEU A 3 -15.97 -11.21 22.26
CA LEU A 3 -16.38 -9.82 22.39
C LEU A 3 -16.66 -9.21 21.01
N PRO A 4 -17.66 -8.32 20.87
CA PRO A 4 -17.92 -7.62 19.62
C PRO A 4 -16.64 -6.92 19.15
N LEU A 5 -16.34 -7.06 17.85
CA LEU A 5 -15.22 -6.34 17.23
C LEU A 5 -15.41 -4.85 17.51
N SER A 6 -14.35 -4.18 17.98
CA SER A 6 -14.42 -2.72 18.15
C SER A 6 -14.70 -2.06 16.79
N PRO A 7 -15.35 -0.88 16.76
CA PRO A 7 -15.62 -0.18 15.50
C PRO A 7 -14.36 0.05 14.64
N ALA A 8 -13.22 0.28 15.29
CA ALA A 8 -11.92 0.41 14.61
C ALA A 8 -11.44 -0.91 13.98
N ALA A 9 -11.62 -2.04 14.67
CA ALA A 9 -11.24 -3.35 14.14
C ALA A 9 -12.12 -3.76 12.95
N ASP A 10 -13.41 -3.45 13.00
CA ASP A 10 -14.33 -3.70 11.89
C ASP A 10 -14.04 -2.79 10.68
N SER A 11 -13.78 -1.50 10.93
CA SER A 11 -13.36 -0.57 9.87
C SER A 11 -12.07 -1.03 9.18
N ALA A 12 -11.08 -1.47 9.95
CA ALA A 12 -9.82 -1.98 9.39
C ALA A 12 -10.02 -3.27 8.58
N ARG A 13 -10.90 -4.17 9.03
CA ARG A 13 -11.29 -5.38 8.29
C ARG A 13 -11.96 -5.03 6.96
N SER A 14 -12.93 -4.13 7.00
CA SER A 14 -13.67 -3.67 5.81
C SER A 14 -12.76 -2.95 4.82
N ALA A 15 -11.89 -2.05 5.30
CA ALA A 15 -10.90 -1.36 4.48
C ALA A 15 -9.95 -2.34 3.78
N ARG A 16 -9.46 -3.35 4.50
CA ARG A 16 -8.60 -4.40 3.92
C ARG A 16 -9.31 -5.19 2.83
N HIS A 17 -10.57 -5.55 3.05
CA HIS A 17 -11.37 -6.25 2.04
C HIS A 17 -11.58 -5.38 0.79
N ALA A 18 -11.98 -4.12 0.98
CA ALA A 18 -12.16 -3.16 -0.10
C ALA A 18 -10.88 -2.94 -0.89
N LEU A 19 -9.72 -2.79 -0.22
CA LEU A 19 -8.42 -2.63 -0.88
C LEU A 19 -8.08 -3.85 -1.74
N SER A 20 -8.36 -5.07 -1.25
CA SER A 20 -8.13 -6.28 -2.02
C SER A 20 -9.01 -6.30 -3.29
N LEU A 21 -10.29 -5.93 -3.16
CA LEU A 21 -11.21 -5.86 -4.30
C LEU A 21 -10.75 -4.82 -5.33
N ILE A 22 -10.44 -3.60 -4.88
CA ILE A 22 -9.96 -2.51 -5.74
C ILE A 22 -8.70 -2.94 -6.50
N ALA A 23 -7.72 -3.50 -5.78
CA ALA A 23 -6.46 -3.92 -6.36
C ALA A 23 -6.66 -5.03 -7.40
N THR A 24 -7.45 -6.06 -7.10
CA THR A 24 -7.71 -7.15 -8.06
C THR A 24 -8.57 -6.72 -9.24
N ALA A 25 -9.41 -5.69 -9.09
CA ALA A 25 -10.23 -5.22 -10.20
C ALA A 25 -9.39 -4.50 -11.27
N ARG A 26 -8.32 -3.81 -10.86
CA ARG A 26 -7.43 -3.03 -11.74
C ARG A 26 -6.00 -3.02 -11.21
N PRO A 27 -5.25 -4.13 -11.32
CA PRO A 27 -3.90 -4.22 -10.78
C PRO A 27 -2.97 -3.08 -11.24
N PRO A 28 -2.95 -2.71 -12.55
CA PRO A 28 -2.09 -1.63 -13.02
C PRO A 28 -2.40 -0.27 -12.40
N ALA A 29 -3.67 0.12 -12.36
CA ALA A 29 -4.08 1.40 -11.80
C ALA A 29 -3.79 1.50 -10.30
N PHE A 30 -3.92 0.39 -9.58
CA PHE A 30 -3.59 0.32 -8.16
C PHE A 30 -2.09 0.53 -7.95
N ILE A 31 -1.24 -0.26 -8.64
CA ILE A 31 0.22 -0.19 -8.54
C ILE A 31 0.71 1.22 -8.89
N THR A 32 0.29 1.76 -10.04
CA THR A 32 0.73 3.08 -10.51
C THR A 32 0.26 4.23 -9.57
N THR A 33 -0.82 4.04 -8.82
CA THR A 33 -1.26 5.01 -7.81
C THR A 33 -0.34 4.98 -6.59
N ILE A 34 -0.02 3.79 -6.08
CA ILE A 34 0.83 3.61 -4.89
C ILE A 34 2.27 4.07 -5.15
N ALA A 35 2.92 3.58 -6.22
CA ALA A 35 3.21 4.51 -7.29
C ALA A 35 3.80 5.88 -6.96
N LYS A 36 3.02 6.80 -7.49
CA LYS A 36 3.09 8.24 -7.34
C LYS A 36 3.02 8.68 -5.89
N GLU A 37 2.26 8.00 -5.03
CA GLU A 37 2.12 8.41 -3.63
C GLU A 37 3.43 8.25 -2.85
N VAL A 38 4.13 7.14 -3.04
CA VAL A 38 5.45 6.93 -2.41
C VAL A 38 6.46 7.95 -2.97
N HIS A 39 6.49 8.17 -4.28
CA HIS A 39 7.35 9.19 -4.90
C HIS A 39 7.08 10.59 -4.34
N ARG A 40 5.81 10.97 -4.22
CA ARG A 40 5.36 12.23 -3.61
C ARG A 40 5.85 12.32 -2.17
N HIS A 41 5.68 11.26 -1.39
CA HIS A 41 6.10 11.21 0.01
C HIS A 41 7.62 11.37 0.15
N THR A 42 8.42 10.69 -0.68
CA THR A 42 9.88 10.85 -0.69
C THR A 42 10.30 12.26 -1.09
N ALA A 43 9.66 12.87 -2.10
CA ALA A 43 9.93 14.25 -2.51
C ALA A 43 9.59 15.27 -1.41
N LEU A 44 8.53 15.04 -0.64
CA LEU A 44 8.15 15.86 0.51
C LEU A 44 9.15 15.71 1.67
N GLN A 45 9.62 14.49 1.94
CA GLN A 45 10.67 14.24 2.94
C GLN A 45 11.98 14.93 2.57
N ALA A 46 12.37 14.93 1.29
CA ALA A 46 13.59 15.59 0.83
C ALA A 46 13.56 17.13 0.95
N ASN A 47 12.38 17.75 0.89
CA ASN A 47 12.23 19.21 0.94
C ASN A 47 11.97 19.78 2.34
N THR A 48 11.70 18.95 3.35
CA THR A 48 11.36 19.42 4.69
C THR A 48 12.61 19.39 5.59
N GLN A 49 13.22 20.56 5.83
CA GLN A 49 14.39 20.71 6.72
C GLN A 49 14.10 20.42 8.21
N SER A 50 12.83 20.29 8.59
CA SER A 50 12.40 19.85 9.92
C SER A 50 11.96 18.39 9.86
N GLN A 51 12.74 17.52 10.49
CA GLN A 51 12.48 16.08 10.67
C GLN A 51 11.05 15.85 11.21
N GLN A 52 10.07 15.68 10.32
CA GLN A 52 8.81 15.05 10.71
C GLN A 52 9.10 13.57 10.95
N ASN A 53 8.68 13.08 12.11
CA ASN A 53 8.95 11.74 12.59
C ASN A 53 8.42 10.71 11.58
N ILE A 54 9.32 10.10 10.79
CA ILE A 54 9.03 9.25 9.62
C ILE A 54 8.02 8.14 9.95
N HIS A 55 8.03 7.68 11.19
CA HIS A 55 7.16 6.63 11.73
C HIS A 55 5.68 7.04 11.95
N THR A 56 5.32 8.32 11.87
CA THR A 56 3.93 8.78 12.06
C THR A 56 3.19 9.00 10.74
N THR A 57 3.90 8.93 9.61
CA THR A 57 3.33 9.22 8.29
C THR A 57 2.34 8.14 7.89
N THR A 58 1.23 8.55 7.25
CA THR A 58 0.19 7.63 6.78
C THR A 58 0.75 6.53 5.88
N LEU A 59 1.72 6.87 5.02
CA LEU A 59 2.38 5.93 4.13
C LEU A 59 3.19 4.87 4.92
N ALA A 60 3.97 5.28 5.91
CA ALA A 60 4.74 4.35 6.75
C ALA A 60 3.81 3.38 7.51
N ARG A 61 2.65 3.86 7.98
CA ARG A 61 1.63 3.02 8.64
C ARG A 61 0.90 2.10 7.66
N ALA A 62 0.72 2.51 6.41
CA ALA A 62 0.06 1.72 5.37
C ALA A 62 0.97 0.65 4.75
N LYS A 63 2.29 0.72 4.95
CA LYS A 63 3.30 -0.19 4.36
C LYS A 63 2.90 -1.66 4.44
N GLY A 64 2.50 -2.14 5.63
CA GLY A 64 2.13 -3.55 5.82
C GLY A 64 0.94 -3.99 4.97
N GLU A 65 -0.08 -3.13 4.82
CA GLU A 65 -1.24 -3.45 3.98
C GLU A 65 -0.92 -3.38 2.50
N ILE A 66 -0.06 -2.44 2.08
CA ILE A 66 0.38 -2.35 0.69
C ILE A 66 1.13 -3.62 0.30
N LEU A 67 2.10 -4.06 1.10
CA LEU A 67 2.88 -5.27 0.84
C LEU A 67 1.98 -6.50 0.72
N ARG A 68 1.03 -6.66 1.63
CA ARG A 68 0.02 -7.73 1.59
C ARG A 68 -0.78 -7.72 0.29
N VAL A 69 -1.26 -6.57 -0.15
CA VAL A 69 -2.06 -6.47 -1.39
C VAL A 69 -1.20 -6.81 -2.61
N ILE A 70 0.05 -6.34 -2.65
CA ILE A 70 0.99 -6.70 -3.72
C ILE A 70 1.24 -8.21 -3.77
N GLU A 71 1.42 -8.86 -2.62
CA GLU A 71 1.54 -10.33 -2.55
C GLU A 71 0.32 -11.03 -3.15
N ILE A 72 -0.90 -10.60 -2.79
CA ILE A 72 -2.14 -11.12 -3.38
C ILE A 72 -2.18 -10.93 -4.90
N LEU A 73 -1.73 -9.79 -5.41
CA LEU A 73 -1.70 -9.52 -6.85
C LEU A 73 -0.69 -10.41 -7.57
N ILE A 74 0.51 -10.60 -7.01
CA ILE A 74 1.53 -11.50 -7.56
C ILE A 74 1.02 -12.94 -7.61
N GLU A 75 0.35 -13.40 -6.54
CA GLU A 75 -0.18 -14.76 -6.47
C GLU A 75 -1.33 -15.00 -7.45
N LYS A 76 -2.27 -14.06 -7.56
CA LYS A 76 -3.53 -14.27 -8.29
C LYS A 76 -3.52 -13.78 -9.73
N MET A 77 -2.71 -12.77 -10.03
CA MET A 77 -2.70 -12.08 -11.31
C MET A 77 -1.24 -11.81 -11.77
N PRO A 78 -0.38 -12.85 -11.81
CA PRO A 78 1.05 -12.66 -12.07
C PRO A 78 1.32 -11.99 -13.43
N THR A 79 0.52 -12.29 -14.44
CA THR A 79 0.65 -11.72 -15.79
C THR A 79 0.32 -10.23 -15.82
N ASP A 80 -0.63 -9.77 -15.01
CA ASP A 80 -0.98 -8.34 -14.93
C ASP A 80 0.01 -7.53 -14.09
N VAL A 81 0.85 -8.21 -13.29
CA VAL A 81 1.86 -7.60 -12.42
C VAL A 81 3.24 -7.65 -13.03
N VAL A 82 3.57 -8.67 -13.84
CA VAL A 82 4.94 -8.91 -14.35
C VAL A 82 5.52 -7.72 -15.09
N ASP A 83 4.72 -7.07 -15.94
CA ASP A 83 5.13 -5.90 -16.73
C ASP A 83 5.29 -4.65 -15.87
N LEU A 84 4.77 -4.67 -14.65
CA LEU A 84 4.84 -3.59 -13.67
C LEU A 84 5.86 -3.88 -12.57
N LEU A 85 6.49 -5.05 -12.56
CA LEU A 85 7.44 -5.46 -11.51
C LEU A 85 8.61 -4.49 -11.36
N VAL A 86 9.02 -3.79 -12.42
CA VAL A 86 10.05 -2.74 -12.33
C VAL A 86 9.58 -1.59 -11.44
N GLU A 87 8.34 -1.13 -11.61
CA GLU A 87 7.74 -0.12 -10.72
C GLU A 87 7.58 -0.67 -9.30
N VAL A 88 7.19 -1.95 -9.16
CA VAL A 88 7.02 -2.60 -7.85
C VAL A 88 8.34 -2.78 -7.09
N CYS A 89 9.42 -3.18 -7.78
CA CYS A 89 10.75 -3.33 -7.21
C CYS A 89 11.29 -2.03 -6.61
N GLN A 90 11.02 -0.89 -7.24
CA GLN A 90 11.39 0.41 -6.67
C GLN A 90 10.69 0.65 -5.32
N TYR A 91 9.43 0.22 -5.14
CA TYR A 91 8.76 0.30 -3.84
C TYR A 91 9.42 -0.57 -2.78
N PHE A 92 9.74 -1.83 -3.09
CA PHE A 92 10.38 -2.72 -2.12
C PHE A 92 11.74 -2.21 -1.65
N ILE A 93 12.49 -1.52 -2.52
CA ILE A 93 13.83 -1.01 -2.21
C ILE A 93 13.76 0.35 -1.48
N MET A 94 12.75 1.17 -1.76
CA MET A 94 12.69 2.55 -1.26
C MET A 94 11.89 2.72 0.05
N LEU A 95 11.11 1.70 0.48
CA LEU A 95 10.34 1.68 1.74
C LEU A 95 11.00 0.84 2.83
#